data_AF-J5QBB0-F1
#
_entry.id   AF-J5QBB0-F1
#
_cell.length_a   1.000
_cell.length_b   1.000
_cell.length_c   1.000
_cell.angle_alpha   90.00
_cell.angle_beta   90.00
_cell.angle_gamma   90.00
#
_symmetry.space_group_name_H-M   'P 1'
#
loop_
_entity.id
_entity.type
_entity.pdbx_description
1 polymer ?
#
loop_
_entity_poly.entity_id
_entity_poly.type
_entity_poly.pdbx_seq_one_letter_code
_entity_poly.pdbx_strand_id
1 'polypeptide(L)'
;MDTTLAATNALRNYDPETRTLRLRQPGESGEDTVEKAVDGLAEEIVAEDEARRAEELDLFNIQPQRVNADLKRDMSRRMGKLERRTNEAIATIFRQRLQAQRKGDDGPDLLAGISAAQRENDDATREDSDDE
;
A
#
# COMPACT_ATOMS: atom_id res chain seq x y z
N MET A 1 61.56 -25.14 2.11
CA MET A 1 61.93 -24.52 0.83
C MET A 1 60.84 -24.86 -0.14
N ASP A 2 59.93 -23.93 -0.32
CA ASP A 2 58.72 -24.05 -1.13
C ASP A 2 59.00 -24.10 -2.64
N THR A 3 57.92 -24.45 -3.34
CA THR A 3 57.60 -24.27 -4.77
C THR A 3 57.98 -25.46 -5.65
N THR A 4 57.03 -26.13 -6.31
CA THR A 4 56.24 -25.53 -7.39
C THR A 4 54.94 -26.29 -7.67
N LEU A 5 53.96 -25.49 -8.05
CA LEU A 5 52.63 -25.77 -8.58
C LEU A 5 52.66 -26.78 -9.74
N ALA A 6 52.04 -27.95 -9.57
CA ALA A 6 51.60 -28.80 -10.68
C ALA A 6 50.08 -28.96 -10.56
N ALA A 7 49.37 -28.30 -11.47
CA ALA A 7 47.92 -28.34 -11.59
C ALA A 7 47.42 -29.80 -11.58
N THR A 8 46.77 -30.19 -10.48
CA THR A 8 46.08 -31.46 -10.39
C THR A 8 44.88 -31.38 -11.31
N ASN A 9 44.98 -31.96 -12.50
CA ASN A 9 43.84 -32.26 -13.34
C ASN A 9 43.03 -33.35 -12.64
N ALA A 10 42.37 -32.99 -11.53
CA ALA A 10 41.37 -33.80 -10.89
C ALA A 10 40.29 -33.99 -11.96
N LEU A 11 40.20 -35.19 -12.52
CA LEU A 11 39.20 -35.52 -13.52
C LEU A 11 37.86 -35.00 -12.99
N ARG A 12 37.25 -34.07 -13.73
CA ARG A 12 36.08 -33.31 -13.26
C ARG A 12 34.94 -34.22 -12.77
N ASN A 13 34.91 -35.45 -13.27
CA ASN A 13 33.90 -36.46 -12.96
C ASN A 13 34.42 -37.69 -12.19
N TYR A 14 35.60 -37.64 -11.57
CA TYR A 14 36.18 -38.76 -10.81
C TYR A 14 36.29 -38.42 -9.32
N ASP A 15 35.85 -39.33 -8.48
CA ASP A 15 35.98 -39.23 -7.03
C ASP A 15 37.17 -40.07 -6.54
N PRO A 16 38.23 -39.45 -5.99
CA PRO A 16 39.45 -40.17 -5.61
C PRO A 16 39.27 -41.12 -4.42
N GLU A 17 38.25 -40.94 -3.58
CA GLU A 17 38.01 -41.79 -2.40
C GLU A 17 37.29 -43.08 -2.79
N THR A 18 36.25 -42.97 -3.61
CA THR A 18 35.46 -44.12 -4.07
C THR A 18 36.02 -44.76 -5.34
N ARG A 19 37.00 -44.11 -5.99
CA ARG A 19 37.60 -44.52 -7.29
C ARG A 19 36.56 -44.75 -8.39
N THR A 20 35.42 -44.08 -8.30
CA THR A 20 34.31 -44.21 -9.25
C THR A 20 33.93 -42.86 -9.85
N LEU A 21 32.99 -42.88 -10.80
CA LEU A 21 32.44 -41.68 -11.42
C LEU A 21 31.56 -40.93 -10.40
N ARG A 22 31.62 -39.60 -10.39
CA ARG A 22 30.71 -38.78 -9.57
C ARG A 22 29.29 -38.94 -10.10
N LEU A 23 28.50 -39.78 -9.44
CA LEU A 23 27.08 -39.93 -9.76
C LEU A 23 26.30 -38.82 -9.07
N ARG A 24 25.46 -38.09 -9.82
CA ARG A 24 24.54 -37.11 -9.26
C ARG A 24 23.60 -37.83 -8.29
N GLN A 25 23.51 -37.38 -7.04
CA GLN A 25 22.57 -37.97 -6.10
C GLN A 25 21.12 -37.76 -6.58
N PRO A 26 20.26 -38.78 -6.54
CA PRO A 26 18.85 -38.64 -6.92
C PRO A 26 18.14 -37.84 -5.83
N GLY A 27 18.09 -36.53 -6.00
CA GLY A 27 17.49 -35.60 -5.02
C GLY A 27 17.82 -34.14 -5.30
N GLU A 28 18.91 -33.85 -6.01
CA GLU A 28 19.37 -32.49 -6.30
C GLU A 28 18.57 -31.77 -7.40
N SER A 29 17.45 -32.33 -7.84
CA SER A 29 16.66 -31.78 -8.96
C SER A 29 15.17 -32.07 -8.82
N GLY A 30 14.58 -31.76 -7.67
CA GLY A 30 13.17 -32.05 -7.43
C GLY A 30 12.46 -31.19 -6.39
N GLU A 31 13.00 -30.03 -6.02
CA GLU A 31 12.36 -29.17 -5.01
C GLU A 31 11.46 -28.10 -5.63
N ASP A 32 11.77 -27.63 -6.84
CA ASP A 32 11.06 -26.56 -7.52
C ASP A 32 10.41 -27.06 -8.82
N THR A 33 9.26 -27.74 -8.70
CA THR A 33 8.43 -28.14 -9.86
C THR A 33 7.11 -27.39 -9.83
N VAL A 34 6.56 -27.07 -11.01
CA VAL A 34 5.34 -26.26 -11.15
C VAL A 34 4.16 -26.92 -10.44
N GLU A 35 4.14 -28.25 -10.40
CA GLU A 35 3.11 -29.04 -9.72
C GLU A 35 3.11 -28.78 -8.20
N LYS A 36 4.29 -28.65 -7.58
CA LYS A 36 4.41 -28.31 -6.14
C LYS A 36 4.04 -26.86 -5.85
N ALA A 37 4.30 -25.95 -6.80
CA ALA A 37 3.96 -24.54 -6.65
C ALA A 37 2.45 -24.28 -6.78
N VAL A 38 1.72 -25.16 -7.47
CA VAL A 38 0.26 -25.06 -7.67
C VAL A 38 -0.52 -25.96 -6.70
N ASP A 39 0.16 -26.87 -6.01
CA ASP A 39 -0.43 -27.71 -4.97
C ASP A 39 -0.98 -26.82 -3.83
N GLY A 40 -2.28 -26.92 -3.54
CA GLY A 40 -2.97 -26.10 -2.54
C GLY A 40 -3.55 -24.77 -3.03
N LEU A 41 -3.14 -24.22 -4.18
CA LEU A 41 -3.71 -22.96 -4.71
C LEU A 41 -5.21 -23.09 -5.01
N ALA A 42 -5.63 -24.26 -5.50
CA ALA A 42 -7.04 -24.54 -5.75
C ALA A 42 -7.87 -24.55 -4.46
N GLU A 43 -7.31 -25.04 -3.35
CA GLU A 43 -7.99 -25.07 -2.04
C GLU A 43 -8.10 -23.65 -1.45
N GLU A 44 -7.05 -22.84 -1.61
CA GLU A 44 -7.04 -21.42 -1.20
C GLU A 44 -8.10 -20.60 -1.96
N ILE A 45 -8.18 -20.75 -3.29
CA ILE A 45 -9.19 -20.05 -4.12
C ILE A 45 -10.62 -20.44 -3.71
N VAL A 46 -10.86 -21.72 -3.41
CA VAL A 46 -12.18 -22.18 -2.96
C VAL A 46 -12.51 -21.62 -1.58
N ALA A 47 -11.55 -21.62 -0.66
CA ALA A 47 -11.74 -21.03 0.68
C ALA A 47 -12.00 -19.51 0.62
N GLU A 48 -11.32 -18.78 -0.26
CA GLU A 48 -11.55 -17.36 -0.49
C GLU A 48 -12.94 -17.08 -1.08
N ASP A 49 -13.37 -17.88 -2.08
CA ASP A 49 -14.69 -17.72 -2.69
C ASP A 49 -15.83 -18.07 -1.70
N GLU A 50 -15.63 -19.06 -0.83
CA GLU A 50 -16.57 -19.40 0.24
C GLU A 50 -16.67 -18.29 1.30
N ALA A 51 -15.53 -17.69 1.69
CA ALA A 51 -15.51 -16.55 2.60
C ALA A 51 -16.25 -15.33 2.00
N ARG A 52 -15.99 -15.02 0.72
CA ARG A 52 -16.66 -13.91 0.02
C ARG A 52 -18.17 -14.14 -0.11
N ARG A 53 -18.60 -15.37 -0.41
CA ARG A 53 -20.04 -15.71 -0.45
C ARG A 53 -20.69 -15.61 0.93
N ALA A 54 -19.98 -15.96 1.99
CA ALA A 54 -20.49 -15.81 3.36
C ALA A 54 -20.66 -14.33 3.76
N GLU A 55 -19.76 -13.45 3.32
CA GLU A 55 -19.90 -11.99 3.47
C GLU A 55 -21.06 -11.41 2.63
N GLU A 56 -21.26 -11.90 1.40
CA GLU A 56 -22.40 -11.51 0.56
C GLU A 56 -23.75 -12.01 1.13
N LEU A 57 -23.75 -13.12 1.89
CA LEU A 57 -24.91 -13.66 2.59
C LEU A 57 -25.10 -13.08 4.00
N ASP A 58 -24.45 -11.96 4.31
CA ASP A 58 -24.69 -11.24 5.55
C ASP A 58 -26.07 -10.54 5.52
N LEU A 59 -27.06 -11.21 6.13
CA LEU A 59 -28.44 -10.73 6.30
C LEU A 59 -28.52 -9.39 7.06
N PHE A 60 -27.46 -8.97 7.76
CA PHE A 60 -27.41 -7.68 8.42
C PHE A 60 -27.18 -6.51 7.46
N ASN A 61 -26.64 -6.75 6.25
CA ASN A 61 -26.57 -5.75 5.17
C ASN A 61 -27.91 -5.55 4.43
N ILE A 62 -28.82 -6.54 4.54
CA ILE A 62 -30.20 -6.49 4.04
C ILE A 62 -31.14 -5.85 5.09
N GLN A 63 -30.59 -5.25 6.15
CA GLN A 63 -31.41 -4.43 7.04
C GLN A 63 -32.09 -3.31 6.24
N PRO A 64 -33.38 -3.02 6.49
CA PRO A 64 -34.06 -1.90 5.87
C PRO A 64 -33.29 -0.62 6.20
N GLN A 65 -32.60 -0.09 5.19
CA GLN A 65 -31.89 1.18 5.27
C GLN A 65 -32.83 2.26 5.79
N ARG A 66 -32.28 3.25 6.51
CA ARG A 66 -33.07 4.38 7.03
C ARG A 66 -33.85 5.02 5.88
N VAL A 67 -35.09 5.43 6.10
CA VAL A 67 -35.98 6.02 5.07
C VAL A 67 -35.29 7.13 4.25
N ASN A 68 -34.38 7.88 4.87
CA ASN A 68 -33.64 8.99 4.24
C ASN A 68 -32.31 8.58 3.58
N ALA A 69 -31.99 7.28 3.48
CA ALA A 69 -30.72 6.81 2.94
C ALA A 69 -30.54 7.20 1.46
N ASP A 70 -31.62 7.13 0.68
CA ASP A 70 -31.59 7.56 -0.73
C ASP A 70 -31.40 9.08 -0.86
N LEU A 71 -32.09 9.86 -0.02
CA LEU A 71 -31.93 11.31 0.04
C LEU A 71 -30.48 11.70 0.39
N LYS A 72 -29.87 11.01 1.36
CA LYS A 72 -28.46 11.22 1.71
C LYS A 72 -27.53 10.89 0.55
N ARG A 73 -27.75 9.77 -0.13
CA ARG A 73 -26.92 9.35 -1.27
C ARG A 73 -26.98 10.36 -2.43
N ASP A 74 -28.19 10.81 -2.77
CA ASP A 74 -28.41 11.79 -3.83
C ASP A 74 -27.85 13.17 -3.47
N MET A 75 -28.01 13.58 -2.21
CA MET A 75 -27.44 14.83 -1.70
C MET A 75 -25.90 14.77 -1.71
N SER A 76 -25.29 13.69 -1.23
CA SER A 76 -23.83 13.51 -1.25
C SER A 76 -23.28 13.54 -2.68
N ARG A 77 -23.97 12.93 -3.65
CA ARG A 77 -23.56 12.96 -5.06
C ARG A 77 -23.59 14.36 -5.66
N ARG A 78 -24.57 15.18 -5.27
CA ARG A 78 -24.69 16.59 -5.70
C ARG A 78 -23.66 17.47 -4.99
N MET A 79 -23.47 17.27 -3.69
CA MET A 79 -22.51 18.02 -2.88
C MET A 79 -21.07 17.76 -3.29
N GLY A 80 -20.66 16.52 -3.61
CA GLY A 80 -19.29 16.24 -4.03
C GLY A 80 -18.84 17.01 -5.29
N LYS A 81 -19.76 17.28 -6.23
CA LYS A 81 -19.46 18.15 -7.39
C LYS A 81 -19.34 19.62 -6.99
N LEU A 82 -20.14 20.06 -6.03
CA LEU A 82 -20.16 21.43 -5.55
C LEU A 82 -18.93 21.73 -4.70
N GLU A 83 -18.59 20.86 -3.75
CA GLU A 83 -17.42 20.96 -2.86
C GLU A 83 -16.13 21.18 -3.65
N ARG A 84 -15.92 20.42 -4.73
CA ARG A 84 -14.73 20.61 -5.59
C ARG A 84 -14.65 22.03 -6.16
N ARG A 85 -15.76 22.54 -6.69
CA ARG A 85 -15.84 23.90 -7.25
C ARG A 85 -15.71 24.97 -6.16
N THR A 86 -16.28 24.72 -4.98
CA THR A 86 -16.17 25.61 -3.83
C THR A 86 -14.72 25.70 -3.36
N ASN A 87 -13.99 24.57 -3.28
CA ASN A 87 -12.58 24.56 -2.91
C ASN A 87 -11.71 25.28 -3.95
N GLU A 88 -11.99 25.09 -5.25
CA GLU A 88 -11.33 25.84 -6.34
C GLU A 88 -11.59 27.35 -6.23
N ALA A 89 -12.82 27.75 -5.93
CA ALA A 89 -13.20 29.15 -5.73
C ALA A 89 -12.52 29.75 -4.49
N ILE A 90 -12.50 29.02 -3.37
CA ILE A 90 -11.80 29.41 -2.14
C ILE A 90 -10.31 29.63 -2.42
N ALA A 91 -9.66 28.69 -3.10
CA ALA A 91 -8.26 28.82 -3.48
C ALA A 91 -8.00 30.03 -4.39
N THR A 92 -8.92 30.32 -5.30
CA THR A 92 -8.84 31.49 -6.20
C THR A 92 -8.97 32.81 -5.42
N ILE A 93 -9.93 32.88 -4.49
CA ILE A 93 -10.12 34.03 -3.60
C ILE A 93 -8.89 34.24 -2.72
N PHE A 94 -8.31 33.17 -2.16
CA PHE A 94 -7.07 33.28 -1.38
C PHE A 94 -5.91 33.83 -2.20
N ARG A 95 -5.71 33.36 -3.44
CA ARG A 95 -4.68 33.91 -4.33
C ARG A 95 -4.89 35.39 -4.60
N GLN A 96 -6.12 35.82 -4.88
CA GLN A 96 -6.44 37.23 -5.11
C GLN A 96 -6.18 38.08 -3.86
N ARG A 97 -6.60 37.61 -2.68
CA ARG A 97 -6.37 38.30 -1.41
C ARG A 97 -4.89 38.41 -1.06
N LEU A 98 -4.12 37.34 -1.24
CA LEU A 98 -2.66 37.35 -1.05
C LEU A 98 -1.95 38.32 -2.01
N GLN A 99 -2.39 38.38 -3.26
CA GLN A 99 -1.85 39.34 -4.24
C GLN A 99 -2.20 40.79 -3.89
N ALA A 100 -3.40 41.04 -3.37
CA ALA A 100 -3.82 42.36 -2.90
C ALA A 100 -2.99 42.82 -1.68
N GLN A 101 -2.77 41.93 -0.70
CA GLN A 101 -1.91 42.22 0.46
C GLN A 101 -0.46 42.52 0.05
N ARG A 102 0.09 41.76 -0.91
CA ARG A 102 1.44 42.02 -1.45
C ARG A 102 1.55 43.35 -2.21
N LYS A 103 0.45 43.87 -2.75
CA LYS A 103 0.40 45.16 -3.47
C LYS A 103 0.19 46.37 -2.55
N GLY A 104 0.16 46.18 -1.23
CA GLY A 104 0.09 47.26 -0.25
C GLY A 104 -1.32 47.67 0.17
N ASP A 105 -2.31 46.78 0.03
CA ASP A 105 -3.64 46.99 0.60
C ASP A 105 -3.60 46.55 2.08
N ASP A 106 -3.93 47.46 3.02
CA ASP A 106 -3.83 47.33 4.49
C ASP A 106 -4.84 46.33 5.09
N GLY A 107 -5.04 45.17 4.46
CA GLY A 107 -5.82 44.07 4.99
C GLY A 107 -5.05 43.27 6.05
N PRO A 108 -5.74 42.61 6.99
CA PRO A 108 -5.09 41.80 8.03
C PRO A 108 -4.21 40.71 7.42
N ASP A 109 -2.96 40.58 7.88
CA ASP A 109 -1.97 39.64 7.35
C ASP A 109 -2.45 38.18 7.45
N LEU A 110 -2.90 37.64 6.31
CA LEU A 110 -3.49 36.29 6.24
C LEU A 110 -2.40 35.22 6.34
N LEU A 111 -1.16 35.53 5.94
CA LEU A 111 -0.05 34.59 6.06
C LEU A 111 0.29 34.31 7.52
N ALA A 112 0.34 35.35 8.36
CA ALA A 112 0.52 35.21 9.80
C ALA A 112 -0.60 34.36 10.42
N GLY A 113 -1.88 34.65 10.10
CA GLY A 113 -3.03 33.89 10.61
C GLY A 113 -3.02 32.41 10.20
N ILE A 114 -2.69 32.10 8.94
CA ILE A 114 -2.60 30.71 8.45
C ILE A 114 -1.44 29.97 9.12
N SER A 115 -0.29 30.61 9.28
CA SER A 115 0.86 29.99 9.94
C SER A 115 0.64 29.71 11.43
N ALA A 116 -0.14 30.56 12.13
CA ALA A 116 -0.54 30.34 13.51
C ALA A 116 -1.51 29.15 13.63
N ALA A 117 -2.55 29.11 12.79
CA ALA A 117 -3.53 28.01 12.79
C ALA A 117 -2.89 26.66 12.40
N GLN A 118 -1.89 26.67 11.52
CA GLN A 118 -1.19 25.44 11.14
C GLN A 118 -0.32 24.89 12.27
N ARG A 119 0.32 25.76 13.06
CA ARG A 119 1.06 25.32 14.26
C ARG A 119 0.13 24.69 15.30
N GLU A 120 -1.06 25.25 15.50
CA GLU A 120 -2.05 24.71 16.43
C GLU A 120 -2.53 23.31 16.01
N ASN A 121 -2.80 23.10 14.72
CA ASN A 121 -3.16 21.77 14.20
C ASN A 121 -2.00 20.77 14.29
N ASP A 122 -0.77 21.21 14.01
CA ASP A 122 0.43 20.37 14.10
C ASP A 122 0.75 20.00 15.56
N ASP A 123 0.44 20.84 16.54
CA ASP A 123 0.56 20.52 17.98
C ASP A 123 -0.53 19.53 18.41
N ALA A 124 -1.79 19.77 18.02
CA ALA A 124 -2.89 18.87 18.36
C ALA A 124 -2.71 17.45 17.79
N THR A 125 -2.09 17.33 16.61
CA THR A 125 -1.76 16.02 16.02
C THR A 125 -0.53 15.35 16.65
N ARG A 126 0.37 16.10 17.28
CA ARG A 126 1.49 15.52 18.06
C ARG A 126 1.02 15.00 19.41
N GLU A 127 0.17 15.76 20.10
CA GLU A 127 -0.38 15.36 21.41
C GLU A 127 -1.22 14.07 21.32
N ASP A 128 -1.95 13.85 20.23
CA ASP A 128 -2.74 12.61 20.00
C ASP A 128 -1.87 11.39 19.65
N SER A 129 -0.60 11.59 19.31
CA SER A 129 0.34 10.52 18.92
C SER A 129 1.26 10.04 20.04
N ASP A 130 1.31 10.74 21.17
CA ASP A 130 2.15 10.41 22.32
C ASP A 130 1.40 9.60 23.42
N ASP A 131 0.12 9.23 23.19
CA ASP A 131 -0.76 8.52 24.14
C ASP A 131 -1.07 7.03 23.76
N GLU A 132 -0.32 6.41 22.83
CA GLU A 132 -0.33 4.94 22.58
C GLU A 132 0.94 4.21 23.06
#